data_AF-A0A2G8JMC7-F1
#
_entry.id   AF-A0A2G8JMC7-F1
#
_cell.length_a   1.000
_cell.length_b   1.000
_cell.length_c   1.000
_cell.angle_alpha   90.00
_cell.angle_beta   90.00
_cell.angle_gamma   90.00
#
_symmetry.space_group_name_H-M   'P 1'
#
loop_
_entity.id
_entity.type
_entity.pdbx_description
1 polymer ?
#
loop_
_entity_poly.entity_id
_entity_poly.type
_entity_poly.pdbx_seq_one_letter_code
_entity_poly.pdbx_strand_id
1 'polypeptide(L)'
;MADNDPSSGKTSKKNRKRRGKKEGGNKSTGTVGVAEHIHKVDPVEDLRQKLSEAKLAKDNELANRLRQQLWIAQDLSAGIEPNISAEDSVTLALVQEVKNYGIGQPAKEPASGTPVISSMNVGDADSKRLKNLRKKLAQIEKLKEKQRNGEKIESNQLEKINSEEEVREELRHVEELLSIPVKI
;
A
#
# COMPACT_ATOMS: atom_id res chain seq x y z
N MET A 1 -5.27 -35.84 30.97
CA MET A 1 -6.08 -34.99 30.09
C MET A 1 -5.15 -34.15 29.25
N ALA A 2 -5.26 -34.20 27.91
CA ALA A 2 -4.47 -33.38 27.01
C ALA A 2 -5.42 -32.44 26.25
N ASP A 3 -5.38 -31.16 26.61
CA ASP A 3 -6.18 -30.09 26.00
C ASP A 3 -5.66 -29.79 24.58
N ASN A 4 -6.39 -30.27 23.59
CA ASN A 4 -6.13 -30.04 22.18
C ASN A 4 -7.07 -28.93 21.70
N ASP A 5 -6.62 -27.68 21.82
CA ASP A 5 -7.34 -26.48 21.37
C ASP A 5 -7.27 -26.34 19.83
N PRO A 6 -8.39 -26.50 19.10
CA PRO A 6 -8.41 -26.47 17.64
C PRO A 6 -8.42 -25.04 17.04
N SER A 7 -8.33 -23.98 17.84
CA SER A 7 -8.50 -22.59 17.37
C SER A 7 -7.25 -21.93 16.75
N SER A 8 -6.07 -22.55 16.82
CA SER A 8 -4.85 -21.96 16.24
C SER A 8 -4.68 -22.29 14.75
N GLY A 9 -5.46 -21.62 13.90
CA GLY A 9 -5.32 -21.68 12.45
C GLY A 9 -3.85 -21.57 11.99
N LYS A 10 -3.47 -22.36 10.98
CA LYS A 10 -2.09 -22.47 10.44
C LYS A 10 -1.45 -21.10 10.10
N THR A 11 -2.27 -20.09 9.84
CA THR A 11 -1.92 -18.69 9.61
C THR A 11 -1.39 -17.97 10.87
N SER A 12 -2.00 -18.19 12.03
CA SER A 12 -1.61 -17.57 13.31
C SER A 12 -0.25 -18.07 13.80
N LYS A 13 0.07 -19.35 13.60
CA LYS A 13 1.40 -19.91 13.89
C LYS A 13 2.50 -19.34 12.99
N LYS A 14 2.18 -18.99 11.73
CA LYS A 14 3.14 -18.42 10.77
C LYS A 14 3.51 -16.97 11.12
N ASN A 15 2.56 -16.16 11.60
CA ASN A 15 2.84 -14.79 12.04
C ASN A 15 3.66 -14.73 13.33
N ARG A 16 3.41 -15.65 14.28
CA ARG A 16 4.18 -15.75 15.53
C ARG A 16 5.66 -16.10 15.27
N LYS A 17 5.93 -16.97 14.28
CA LYS A 17 7.30 -17.35 13.88
C LYS A 17 8.10 -16.21 13.22
N ARG A 18 7.43 -15.21 12.64
CA ARG A 18 8.08 -14.01 12.06
C ARG A 18 8.41 -12.94 13.10
N ARG A 19 7.61 -12.81 14.17
CA ARG A 19 7.91 -11.90 15.27
C ARG A 19 9.13 -12.33 16.09
N GLY A 20 9.25 -13.62 16.42
CA GLY A 20 10.40 -14.13 17.20
C GLY A 20 11.76 -14.06 16.50
N LYS A 21 11.82 -13.85 15.17
CA LYS A 21 13.08 -13.74 14.43
C LYS A 21 13.63 -12.31 14.33
N LYS A 22 12.87 -11.29 14.79
CA LYS A 22 13.32 -9.89 14.80
C LYS A 22 13.94 -9.44 16.13
N GLU A 23 13.82 -10.23 17.20
CA GLU A 23 14.40 -9.89 18.52
C GLU A 23 15.84 -10.40 18.73
N GLY A 24 16.41 -11.13 17.76
CA GLY A 24 17.75 -11.74 17.86
C GLY A 24 18.87 -11.00 17.13
N GLY A 25 18.73 -9.72 16.80
CA GLY A 25 19.68 -8.97 15.97
C GLY A 25 20.15 -7.67 16.61
N ASN A 26 20.70 -7.72 17.82
CA ASN A 26 21.47 -6.61 18.38
C ASN A 26 22.88 -7.10 18.75
N LYS A 27 23.88 -6.62 18.00
CA LYS A 27 25.28 -6.49 18.43
C LYS A 27 26.07 -5.70 17.38
N SER A 28 26.19 -4.40 17.62
CA SER A 28 27.40 -3.67 17.27
C SER A 28 27.72 -2.69 18.40
N THR A 29 28.72 -3.08 19.17
CA THR A 29 29.39 -2.33 20.22
C THR A 29 30.10 -1.11 19.64
N GLY A 30 29.90 0.05 20.25
CA GLY A 30 30.61 1.28 19.92
C GLY A 30 30.43 2.33 20.99
N THR A 31 31.02 2.10 22.17
CA THR A 31 31.17 3.09 23.24
C THR A 31 32.36 4.00 22.91
N VAL A 32 32.12 5.22 22.40
CA VAL A 32 33.01 6.37 22.59
C VAL A 32 32.20 7.66 22.41
N GLY A 33 32.32 8.61 23.35
CA GLY A 33 32.18 10.03 23.04
C GLY A 33 30.92 10.71 23.56
N VAL A 34 31.08 11.41 24.69
CA VAL A 34 30.24 12.53 25.11
C VAL A 34 30.22 13.58 23.99
N ALA A 35 29.08 13.80 23.36
CA ALA A 35 28.80 15.00 22.57
C ALA A 35 27.28 15.16 22.43
N GLU A 36 26.74 16.21 23.04
CA GLU A 36 25.40 16.74 22.81
C GLU A 36 25.10 16.79 21.31
N HIS A 37 24.38 15.78 20.81
CA HIS A 37 23.79 15.86 19.48
C HIS A 37 22.49 16.62 19.63
N ILE A 38 22.53 17.91 19.26
CA ILE A 38 21.35 18.69 18.93
C ILE A 38 20.59 17.86 17.88
N HIS A 39 19.54 17.18 18.32
CA HIS A 39 18.69 16.34 17.48
C HIS A 39 17.99 17.23 16.44
N LYS A 40 18.63 17.45 15.30
CA LYS A 40 17.92 17.74 14.06
C LYS A 40 17.26 16.43 13.65
N VAL A 41 16.13 16.10 14.28
CA VAL A 41 15.37 14.91 13.91
C VAL A 41 14.97 15.10 12.45
N ASP A 42 15.34 14.13 11.63
CA ASP A 42 14.92 14.11 10.23
C ASP A 42 13.38 14.16 10.24
N PRO A 43 12.76 15.20 9.65
CA PRO A 43 11.32 15.39 9.70
C PRO A 43 10.53 14.20 9.12
N VAL A 44 11.16 13.37 8.29
CA VAL A 44 10.57 12.11 7.80
C VAL A 44 10.53 11.03 8.89
N GLU A 45 11.54 10.94 9.75
CA GLU A 45 11.58 9.96 10.85
C GLU A 45 10.56 10.29 11.94
N ASP A 46 10.33 11.58 12.22
CA ASP A 46 9.26 12.02 13.12
C ASP A 46 7.87 11.57 12.65
N LEU A 47 7.60 11.70 11.34
CA LEU A 47 6.34 11.23 10.75
C LEU A 47 6.20 9.70 10.83
N ARG A 48 7.31 8.95 10.70
CA ARG A 48 7.32 7.48 10.88
C ARG A 48 7.03 7.09 12.32
N GLN A 49 7.61 7.80 13.29
CA GLN A 49 7.37 7.55 14.70
C GLN A 49 5.90 7.82 15.06
N LYS A 50 5.37 8.98 14.67
CA LYS A 50 3.94 9.32 14.85
C LYS A 50 3.02 8.27 14.23
N LEU A 51 3.39 7.74 13.05
CA LEU A 51 2.59 6.70 12.38
C LEU A 51 2.62 5.37 13.14
N SER A 52 3.74 5.04 13.78
CA SER A 52 3.85 3.86 14.64
C SER A 52 2.99 4.00 15.91
N GLU A 53 2.97 5.19 16.50
CA GLU A 53 2.17 5.51 17.68
C GLU A 53 0.67 5.50 17.36
N ALA A 54 0.27 6.09 16.22
CA ALA A 54 -1.12 6.06 15.74
C ALA A 54 -1.62 4.63 15.51
N LYS A 55 -0.76 3.77 14.94
CA LYS A 55 -1.06 2.34 14.77
C LYS A 55 -1.16 1.60 16.10
N LEU A 56 -0.34 1.97 17.09
CA LEU A 56 -0.40 1.40 18.43
C LEU A 56 -1.71 1.82 19.14
N ALA A 57 -2.11 3.09 18.96
CA ALA A 57 -3.37 3.65 19.44
C ALA A 57 -4.60 3.14 18.67
N LYS A 58 -4.41 2.39 17.56
CA LYS A 58 -5.44 1.94 16.62
C LYS A 58 -6.27 3.07 16.00
N ASP A 59 -5.72 4.28 15.97
CA ASP A 59 -6.32 5.40 15.28
C ASP A 59 -6.00 5.29 13.78
N ASN A 60 -6.92 4.68 13.04
CA ASN A 60 -6.75 4.42 11.62
C ASN A 60 -6.86 5.70 10.77
N GLU A 61 -7.65 6.69 11.21
CA GLU A 61 -7.80 7.95 10.47
C GLU A 61 -6.51 8.76 10.54
N LEU A 62 -5.98 8.93 11.75
CA LEU A 62 -4.70 9.61 11.97
C LEU A 62 -3.56 8.84 11.29
N ALA A 63 -3.53 7.51 11.36
CA ALA A 63 -2.51 6.71 10.66
C ALA A 63 -2.58 6.83 9.13
N ASN A 64 -3.78 6.95 8.55
CA ASN A 64 -3.95 7.17 7.11
C ASN A 64 -3.47 8.57 6.71
N ARG A 65 -3.78 9.61 7.49
CA ARG A 65 -3.29 10.97 7.26
C ARG A 65 -1.77 11.06 7.35
N LEU A 66 -1.16 10.46 8.38
CA LEU A 66 0.30 10.40 8.52
C LEU A 66 0.97 9.61 7.37
N ARG A 67 0.31 8.58 6.85
CA ARG A 67 0.80 7.85 5.67
C ARG A 67 0.79 8.73 4.43
N GLN A 68 -0.24 9.54 4.24
CA GLN A 68 -0.30 10.51 3.14
C GLN A 68 0.78 11.59 3.29
N GLN A 69 0.99 12.12 4.51
CA GLN A 69 2.07 13.07 4.80
C GLN A 69 3.44 12.47 4.49
N LEU A 70 3.69 11.21 4.85
CA LEU A 70 4.95 10.52 4.52
C LEU A 70 5.15 10.35 3.01
N TRP A 71 4.09 10.04 2.27
CA TRP A 71 4.18 9.90 0.82
C TRP A 71 4.53 11.25 0.17
N ILE A 72 3.85 12.33 0.58
CA ILE A 72 4.14 13.70 0.14
C ILE A 72 5.56 14.12 0.53
N ALA A 73 5.98 13.85 1.77
CA ALA A 73 7.32 14.17 2.25
C ALA A 73 8.40 13.48 1.42
N GLN A 74 8.15 12.21 1.05
CA GLN A 74 9.06 11.44 0.22
C GLN A 74 9.13 12.00 -1.20
N ASP A 75 8.00 12.36 -1.81
CA ASP A 75 7.94 12.98 -3.14
C ASP A 75 8.63 14.36 -3.14
N LEU A 76 8.34 15.22 -2.15
CA LEU A 76 9.00 16.52 -1.98
C LEU A 76 10.51 16.39 -1.76
N SER A 77 10.95 15.41 -0.97
CA SER A 77 12.38 15.13 -0.76
C SER A 77 13.09 14.67 -2.04
N ALA A 78 12.36 13.99 -2.93
CA ALA A 78 12.84 13.57 -4.24
C ALA A 78 12.75 14.69 -5.30
N GLY A 79 12.26 15.88 -4.92
CA GLY A 79 12.07 17.02 -5.83
C GLY A 79 10.87 16.87 -6.77
N ILE A 80 9.97 15.93 -6.50
CA ILE A 80 8.74 15.71 -7.26
C ILE A 80 7.62 16.46 -6.55
N GLU A 81 7.20 17.59 -7.08
CA GLU A 81 6.01 18.27 -6.56
C GLU A 81 4.75 17.52 -7.02
N PRO A 82 3.86 17.10 -6.10
CA PRO A 82 2.62 16.45 -6.49
C PRO A 82 1.76 17.46 -7.27
N ASN A 83 1.36 17.09 -8.49
CA ASN A 83 0.40 17.86 -9.29
C ASN A 83 -1.00 17.66 -8.72
N ILE A 84 -1.35 18.48 -7.73
CA ILE A 84 -2.63 18.42 -7.03
C ILE A 84 -3.58 19.40 -7.71
N SER A 85 -4.77 18.94 -8.06
CA SER A 85 -5.85 19.81 -8.54
C SER A 85 -6.22 20.84 -7.47
N ALA A 86 -6.46 22.10 -7.84
CA ALA A 86 -6.82 23.18 -6.92
C ALA A 86 -8.08 22.88 -6.08
N GLU A 87 -8.89 21.93 -6.53
CA GLU A 87 -10.12 21.44 -5.88
C GLU A 87 -9.84 20.58 -4.63
N ASP A 88 -8.67 19.93 -4.55
CA ASP A 88 -8.31 19.01 -3.46
C ASP A 88 -7.68 19.75 -2.28
N SER A 89 -8.48 20.61 -1.66
CA SER A 89 -8.10 21.45 -0.51
C SER A 89 -7.43 20.69 0.64
N VAL A 90 -7.81 19.43 0.87
CA VAL A 90 -7.24 18.56 1.90
C VAL A 90 -5.79 18.21 1.61
N THR A 91 -5.49 17.82 0.37
CA THR A 91 -4.15 17.42 -0.07
C THR A 91 -3.22 18.64 -0.14
N LEU A 92 -3.74 19.78 -0.59
CA LEU A 92 -3.06 21.08 -0.56
C LEU A 92 -2.67 21.51 0.86
N ALA A 93 -3.60 21.41 1.82
CA ALA A 93 -3.32 21.69 3.22
C ALA A 93 -2.24 20.74 3.78
N LEU A 94 -2.27 19.47 3.36
CA LEU A 94 -1.29 18.48 3.79
C LEU A 94 0.11 18.74 3.22
N VAL A 95 0.20 19.17 1.96
CA VAL A 95 1.47 19.64 1.36
C VAL A 95 2.02 20.85 2.09
N GLN A 96 1.17 21.84 2.39
CA GLN A 96 1.59 23.01 3.18
C GLN A 96 2.06 22.61 4.57
N GLU A 97 1.36 21.69 5.23
CA GLU A 97 1.74 21.16 6.54
C GLU A 97 3.13 20.49 6.47
N VAL A 98 3.39 19.62 5.48
CA VAL A 98 4.70 18.98 5.27
C VAL A 98 5.81 19.99 4.93
N LYS A 99 5.52 21.02 4.11
CA LYS A 99 6.46 22.11 3.82
C LYS A 99 6.81 22.90 5.09
N ASN A 100 5.85 23.12 5.98
CA ASN A 100 6.08 23.80 7.27
C ASN A 100 6.94 22.97 8.24
N TYR A 101 7.00 21.65 8.09
CA TYR A 101 7.92 20.77 8.83
C TYR A 101 9.38 20.86 8.34
N GLY A 102 9.71 21.80 7.44
CA GLY A 102 11.08 22.02 6.96
C GLY A 102 11.54 21.05 5.87
N ILE A 103 10.62 20.25 5.32
CA ILE A 103 10.86 19.38 4.17
C ILE A 103 10.65 20.20 2.91
N GLY A 104 11.74 20.60 2.25
CA GLY A 104 11.66 21.45 1.05
C GLY A 104 12.90 22.30 0.75
N GLN A 105 13.97 22.24 1.56
CA GLN A 105 15.25 22.79 1.14
C GLN A 105 16.01 21.76 0.28
N PRO A 106 16.42 22.13 -0.94
CA PRO A 106 17.20 21.25 -1.81
C PRO A 106 18.63 21.10 -1.27
N ALA A 107 18.83 20.15 -0.36
CA ALA A 107 20.17 19.71 0.00
C ALA A 107 20.71 18.79 -1.11
N LYS A 108 21.41 19.43 -2.05
CA LYS A 108 22.52 18.91 -2.87
C LYS A 108 22.53 17.41 -3.20
N GLU A 109 22.07 17.13 -4.42
CA GLU A 109 22.44 16.02 -5.33
C GLU A 109 22.01 14.57 -5.03
N PRO A 110 21.74 13.79 -6.10
CA PRO A 110 20.63 12.85 -6.16
C PRO A 110 21.11 11.39 -6.27
N ALA A 111 20.74 10.55 -5.31
CA ALA A 111 20.91 9.10 -5.43
C ALA A 111 19.59 8.45 -5.87
N SER A 112 19.45 8.37 -7.19
CA SER A 112 18.71 7.39 -8.00
C SER A 112 17.79 6.40 -7.25
N GLY A 113 16.49 6.55 -7.51
CA GLY A 113 15.48 5.57 -7.14
C GLY A 113 14.18 5.80 -7.91
N THR A 114 14.25 6.07 -9.22
CA THR A 114 13.07 6.07 -10.07
C THR A 114 12.43 4.68 -10.05
N PRO A 115 11.13 4.53 -9.75
CA PRO A 115 10.45 3.33 -10.18
C PRO A 115 10.46 3.39 -11.71
N VAL A 116 11.26 2.50 -12.31
CA VAL A 116 11.16 2.20 -13.73
C VAL A 116 9.70 1.84 -14.02
N ILE A 117 8.95 2.82 -14.53
CA ILE A 117 7.71 2.56 -15.24
C ILE A 117 8.17 1.84 -16.50
N SER A 118 8.27 0.51 -16.41
CA SER A 118 8.57 -0.34 -17.54
C SER A 118 7.59 0.04 -18.63
N SER A 119 8.13 0.55 -19.74
CA SER A 119 7.43 0.79 -21.00
C SER A 119 6.68 -0.49 -21.34
N MET A 120 5.39 -0.53 -21.00
CA MET A 120 4.54 -1.67 -21.24
C MET A 120 4.25 -1.70 -22.73
N ASN A 121 4.82 -2.69 -23.41
CA ASN A 121 4.36 -3.10 -24.73
C ASN A 121 2.83 -3.27 -24.67
N VAL A 122 2.10 -2.75 -25.66
CA VAL A 122 0.63 -2.71 -25.66
C VAL A 122 0.03 -4.11 -25.43
N GLY A 123 0.63 -5.17 -26.00
CA GLY A 123 0.20 -6.55 -25.77
C GLY A 123 0.44 -7.11 -24.35
N ASP A 124 1.40 -6.55 -23.61
CA ASP A 124 1.69 -6.95 -22.22
C ASP A 124 0.68 -6.31 -21.25
N ALA A 125 0.26 -5.07 -21.56
CA ALA A 125 -0.78 -4.38 -20.82
C ALA A 125 -2.12 -5.14 -20.89
N ASP A 126 -2.51 -5.61 -22.07
CA ASP A 126 -3.76 -6.36 -22.27
C ASP A 126 -3.71 -7.76 -21.64
N SER A 127 -2.57 -8.43 -21.75
CA SER A 127 -2.32 -9.70 -21.04
C SER A 127 -2.41 -9.56 -19.52
N LYS A 128 -1.92 -8.44 -18.98
CA LYS A 128 -2.01 -8.12 -17.55
C LYS A 128 -3.43 -7.76 -17.14
N ARG A 129 -4.16 -7.00 -17.98
CA ARG A 129 -5.59 -6.70 -17.79
C ARG A 129 -6.41 -7.98 -17.74
N LEU A 130 -6.22 -8.92 -18.68
CA LEU A 130 -6.88 -10.23 -18.69
C LEU A 130 -6.68 -11.00 -17.38
N LYS A 131 -5.43 -11.10 -16.91
CA LYS A 131 -5.10 -11.78 -15.64
C LYS A 131 -5.77 -11.11 -14.44
N ASN A 132 -5.87 -9.78 -14.44
CA ASN A 132 -6.50 -9.03 -13.36
C ASN A 132 -8.02 -9.21 -13.37
N LEU A 133 -8.67 -9.18 -14.55
CA LEU A 133 -10.10 -9.41 -14.71
C LEU A 133 -10.50 -10.82 -14.26
N ARG A 134 -9.72 -11.84 -14.65
CA ARG A 134 -9.90 -13.23 -14.16
C ARG A 134 -9.82 -13.32 -12.63
N LYS A 135 -8.90 -12.58 -11.99
CA LYS A 135 -8.79 -12.53 -10.53
C LYS A 135 -9.99 -11.83 -9.88
N LYS A 136 -10.47 -10.73 -10.46
CA LYS A 136 -11.68 -10.03 -9.99
C LYS A 136 -12.88 -10.98 -10.04
N LEU A 137 -13.08 -11.69 -11.14
CA LEU A 137 -14.14 -12.69 -11.28
C LEU A 137 -14.06 -13.79 -10.21
N ALA A 138 -12.88 -14.39 -10.00
CA ALA A 138 -12.70 -15.40 -8.96
C ALA A 138 -12.96 -14.87 -7.55
N GLN A 139 -12.70 -13.58 -7.29
CA GLN A 139 -13.05 -12.94 -6.02
C GLN A 139 -14.56 -12.76 -5.88
N ILE A 140 -15.24 -12.35 -6.94
CA ILE A 140 -16.70 -12.20 -6.97
C ILE A 140 -17.39 -13.54 -6.76
N GLU A 141 -16.93 -14.62 -7.40
CA GLU A 141 -17.46 -15.98 -7.21
C GLU A 141 -17.37 -16.43 -5.75
N LYS A 142 -16.24 -16.16 -5.09
CA LYS A 142 -16.07 -16.44 -3.65
C LYS A 142 -17.02 -15.61 -2.78
N LEU A 143 -17.27 -14.35 -3.15
CA LEU A 143 -18.26 -13.52 -2.45
C LEU A 143 -19.68 -14.10 -2.64
N LYS A 144 -20.04 -14.56 -3.84
CA LYS A 144 -21.34 -15.23 -4.09
C LYS A 144 -21.48 -16.54 -3.33
N GLU A 145 -20.42 -17.32 -3.23
CA GLU A 145 -20.43 -18.56 -2.42
C GLU A 145 -20.69 -18.25 -0.95
N LYS A 146 -20.02 -17.23 -0.40
CA LYS A 146 -20.27 -16.76 0.96
C LYS A 146 -21.70 -16.27 1.16
N GLN A 147 -22.25 -15.54 0.19
CA GLN A 147 -23.64 -15.09 0.21
C GLN A 147 -24.60 -16.28 0.26
N ARG A 148 -24.36 -17.29 -0.58
CA ARG A 148 -25.16 -18.52 -0.63
C ARG A 148 -25.05 -19.34 0.65
N ASN A 149 -23.88 -19.32 1.30
CA ASN A 149 -23.65 -19.97 2.59
C ASN A 149 -24.28 -19.20 3.77
N GLY A 150 -24.96 -18.07 3.51
CA GLY A 150 -25.64 -17.28 4.53
C GLY A 150 -24.71 -16.39 5.36
N GLU A 151 -23.46 -16.18 4.94
CA GLU A 151 -22.58 -15.20 5.59
C GLU A 151 -23.10 -13.78 5.34
N LYS A 152 -22.99 -12.91 6.36
CA LYS A 152 -23.32 -11.49 6.22
C LYS A 152 -22.33 -10.83 5.27
N ILE A 153 -22.83 -10.33 4.15
CA ILE A 153 -22.05 -9.60 3.15
C ILE A 153 -22.28 -8.10 3.34
N GLU A 154 -21.19 -7.34 3.34
CA GLU A 154 -21.22 -5.87 3.44
C GLU A 154 -21.71 -5.24 2.12
N SER A 155 -22.30 -4.04 2.16
CA SER A 155 -22.85 -3.37 0.96
C SER A 155 -21.81 -3.22 -0.17
N ASN A 156 -20.57 -2.86 0.18
CA ASN A 156 -19.48 -2.74 -0.80
C ASN A 156 -19.14 -4.07 -1.49
N GLN A 157 -19.33 -5.19 -0.80
CA GLN A 157 -19.11 -6.53 -1.35
C GLN A 157 -20.30 -6.95 -2.23
N LEU A 158 -21.52 -6.52 -1.89
CA LEU A 158 -22.69 -6.67 -2.76
C LEU A 158 -22.53 -5.92 -4.08
N GLU A 159 -22.02 -4.69 -4.05
CA GLU A 159 -21.71 -3.90 -5.25
C GLU A 159 -20.71 -4.64 -6.16
N LYS A 160 -19.69 -5.29 -5.59
CA LYS A 160 -18.75 -6.12 -6.35
C LYS A 160 -19.44 -7.30 -7.02
N ILE A 161 -20.40 -7.94 -6.35
CA ILE A 161 -21.21 -9.01 -6.94
C ILE A 161 -22.08 -8.45 -8.07
N ASN A 162 -22.66 -7.27 -7.92
CA ASN A 162 -23.46 -6.65 -8.97
C ASN A 162 -22.64 -6.27 -10.21
N SER A 163 -21.37 -5.87 -10.03
CA SER A 163 -20.43 -5.58 -11.13
C SER A 163 -19.91 -6.82 -11.88
N GLU A 164 -20.38 -8.03 -11.55
CA GLU A 164 -19.91 -9.28 -12.16
C GLU A 164 -20.10 -9.33 -13.67
N GLU A 165 -21.23 -8.81 -14.15
CA GLU A 165 -21.57 -8.81 -15.57
C GLU A 165 -20.65 -7.88 -16.37
N GLU A 166 -20.41 -6.67 -15.85
CA GLU A 166 -19.45 -5.71 -16.41
C GLU A 166 -18.04 -6.30 -16.48
N VAL A 167 -17.58 -6.97 -15.40
CA VAL A 167 -16.26 -7.64 -15.39
C VAL A 167 -16.20 -8.79 -16.40
N ARG A 168 -17.30 -9.51 -16.64
CA ARG A 168 -17.36 -10.55 -17.69
C ARG A 168 -17.32 -9.97 -19.09
N GLU A 169 -18.00 -8.86 -19.33
CA GLU A 169 -17.98 -8.16 -20.61
C GLU A 169 -16.60 -7.61 -20.93
N GLU A 170 -15.96 -6.92 -19.97
CA GLU A 170 -14.58 -6.47 -20.12
C GLU A 170 -13.62 -7.63 -20.38
N LEU A 171 -13.80 -8.77 -19.69
CA LEU A 171 -12.96 -9.94 -19.90
C LEU A 171 -13.12 -10.48 -21.32
N ARG A 172 -14.37 -10.62 -21.80
CA ARG A 172 -14.65 -11.06 -23.19
C ARG A 172 -14.04 -10.09 -24.20
N HIS A 173 -14.16 -8.79 -23.97
CA HIS A 173 -13.59 -7.79 -24.86
C HIS A 173 -12.06 -7.88 -24.94
N VAL A 174 -11.38 -8.02 -23.79
CA VAL A 174 -9.92 -8.19 -23.76
C VAL A 174 -9.48 -9.53 -24.37
N GLU A 175 -10.26 -10.60 -24.18
CA GLU A 175 -9.99 -11.91 -24.78
C GLU A 175 -10.17 -11.88 -26.30
N GLU A 176 -11.21 -11.21 -26.80
CA GLU A 176 -11.42 -10.98 -28.24
C GLU A 176 -10.26 -10.18 -28.84
N LEU A 177 -9.88 -9.05 -28.22
CA LEU A 177 -8.74 -8.24 -28.69
C LEU A 177 -7.43 -9.02 -28.80
N LEU A 178 -7.21 -9.99 -27.90
CA LEU A 178 -6.05 -10.87 -27.93
C LEU A 178 -6.19 -12.05 -28.91
N SER A 179 -7.42 -12.45 -29.23
CA SER A 179 -7.74 -13.60 -30.07
C SER A 179 -7.99 -13.25 -31.54
N ILE A 180 -8.18 -11.96 -31.90
CA ILE A 180 -8.33 -11.54 -33.30
C ILE A 180 -7.05 -11.93 -34.07
N PRO A 181 -7.13 -12.86 -35.05
CA PRO A 181 -5.98 -13.16 -35.90
C PRO A 181 -5.72 -11.94 -36.78
N VAL A 182 -4.53 -11.35 -36.63
CA VAL A 182 -4.03 -10.36 -37.59
C VAL A 182 -3.92 -11.07 -38.95
N LYS A 183 -4.90 -10.86 -39.83
CA LYS A 183 -4.77 -11.21 -41.25
C LYS A 183 -3.66 -10.32 -41.80
N ILE A 184 -2.48 -10.91 -41.94
CA ILE A 184 -1.35 -10.36 -42.72
C ILE A 184 -1.69 -10.49 -44.20
#